data_AF-A0A2T9ZJG8-F1
#
_entry.id   AF-A0A2T9ZJG8-F1
#
_cell.length_a   1.000
_cell.length_b   1.000
_cell.length_c   1.000
_cell.angle_alpha   90.00
_cell.angle_beta   90.00
_cell.angle_gamma   90.00
#
_symmetry.space_group_name_H-M   'P 1'
#
loop_
_entity.id
_entity.type
_entity.pdbx_description
1 polymer ?
#
loop_
_entity_poly.entity_id
_entity_poly.type
_entity_poly.pdbx_seq_one_letter_code
_entity_poly.pdbx_strand_id
1 'polypeptide(L)'
;MKLGSTEHRLENLPETVDAPFPIFLESEVIRGFGRGGKQLGIPTANLTEQVVNAALNSAPVGIYFGVSRIEKEKKVRPMVMSLGWNPYFRNEKLSGEVHIIHNYQEDFYGEEIKVLILGYIRPERDFVDIDTLVSEIKQDIQFSLKALELPGYNFYSETMDTSQQQTKNEQNTDMSSGLNKKSLTDYFILCMKFLPSDYSNLDSTRMVLGHFCLGGLDVLNTLDTAISQQVQSELIDWIYSQQITSENCQGRIENCGFRGGSFAGKHDTLYKFKFANTANLASTYSALCNLAILGDDFSRVDRDSIIKALSRLQLENGCFLPSPGEYQSDIRFVYIACVISYLLNDWSGVDKKLAVDYIKSCMCYDGGITQSPMQESHGNLSLMGALDEIEDLDKVVEWALNRQDYGYCGRINKNRDTCYGFWIGSIAKILDVMRFVDQENNISFALSCQTSYGGISKEPKSFPVVNIGISSSLLKNGIEETPLSIFSSTSSAEK
;
A
#
# COMPACT_ATOMS: atom_id res chain seq x y z
N MET A 1 -1.45 21.83 20.85
CA MET A 1 -0.21 21.04 21.02
C MET A 1 0.94 22.03 21.17
N LYS A 2 1.77 21.97 22.23
CA LYS A 2 2.97 22.81 22.30
C LYS A 2 4.08 22.06 21.56
N LEU A 3 4.42 22.50 20.34
CA LEU A 3 5.63 22.02 19.68
C LEU A 3 6.83 22.49 20.51
N GLY A 4 7.77 21.59 20.80
CA GLY A 4 9.04 21.98 21.40
C GLY A 4 9.75 22.95 20.45
N SER A 5 10.07 24.16 20.90
CA SER A 5 10.80 25.12 20.07
C SER A 5 12.24 24.64 19.89
N THR A 6 12.68 24.42 18.64
CA THR A 6 14.11 24.27 18.36
C THR A 6 14.70 25.66 18.18
N GLU A 7 14.96 26.38 19.30
CA GLU A 7 15.94 27.49 19.22
C GLU A 7 17.14 26.93 18.47
N HIS A 8 17.55 27.50 17.33
CA HIS A 8 18.40 26.90 16.28
C HIS A 8 19.47 25.87 16.75
N ARG A 9 19.04 24.71 17.22
CA ARG A 9 19.85 23.72 17.94
C ARG A 9 19.42 22.36 17.44
N LEU A 10 20.32 21.73 16.70
CA LEU A 10 20.08 20.43 16.06
C LEU A 10 19.89 19.33 17.09
N GLU A 11 20.49 19.45 18.28
CA GLU A 11 20.33 18.51 19.41
C GLU A 11 18.89 18.40 19.94
N ASN A 12 18.04 19.39 19.63
CA ASN A 12 16.63 19.38 20.01
C ASN A 12 15.74 18.74 18.93
N LEU A 13 16.30 18.39 17.77
CA LEU A 13 15.57 17.64 16.76
C LEU A 13 15.42 16.19 17.21
N PRO A 14 14.25 15.57 17.01
CA PRO A 14 14.10 14.14 17.18
C PRO A 14 15.03 13.38 16.21
N GLU A 15 15.40 12.14 16.58
CA GLU A 15 16.26 11.29 15.73
C GLU A 15 15.63 11.00 14.36
N THR A 16 14.30 11.06 14.28
CA THR A 16 13.48 10.87 13.08
C THR A 16 12.38 11.94 13.00
N VAL A 17 11.72 12.09 11.84
CA VAL A 17 10.58 13.01 11.71
C VAL A 17 9.40 12.53 12.58
N ASP A 18 9.07 13.31 13.61
CA ASP A 18 7.99 13.02 14.57
C ASP A 18 6.74 13.87 14.33
N ALA A 19 5.59 13.34 14.77
CA ALA A 19 4.31 14.03 14.68
C ALA A 19 4.35 15.44 15.31
N PRO A 20 3.76 16.47 14.66
CA PRO A 20 2.83 16.39 13.52
C PRO A 20 3.49 16.40 12.14
N PHE A 21 4.82 16.30 12.06
CA PHE A 21 5.54 16.24 10.80
C PHE A 21 5.60 14.78 10.27
N PRO A 22 5.76 14.58 8.94
CA PRO A 22 5.86 15.61 7.91
C PRO A 22 4.48 16.20 7.53
N ILE A 23 4.46 17.48 7.16
CA ILE A 23 3.24 18.15 6.66
C ILE A 23 3.42 18.48 5.18
N PHE A 24 2.55 17.95 4.34
CA PHE A 24 2.58 18.18 2.89
C PHE A 24 1.62 19.29 2.47
N LEU A 25 2.11 20.23 1.67
CA LEU A 25 1.33 21.32 1.09
C LEU A 25 1.57 21.39 -0.42
N GLU A 26 0.50 21.64 -1.17
CA GLU A 26 0.52 21.87 -2.61
C GLU A 26 -0.21 23.18 -2.90
N SER A 27 0.44 24.09 -3.63
CA SER A 27 -0.12 25.42 -3.93
C SER A 27 0.37 25.91 -5.28
N GLU A 28 -0.42 26.76 -5.92
CA GLU A 28 0.09 27.67 -6.94
C GLU A 28 0.94 28.77 -6.27
N VAL A 29 2.05 29.18 -6.92
CA VAL A 29 2.90 30.28 -6.45
C VAL A 29 2.26 31.61 -6.83
N ILE A 30 1.77 32.34 -5.84
CA ILE A 30 1.13 33.64 -6.05
C ILE A 30 2.10 34.81 -5.82
N ARG A 31 1.72 35.98 -6.31
CA ARG A 31 2.44 37.22 -6.00
C ARG A 31 2.12 37.65 -4.57
N GLY A 32 3.15 37.72 -3.73
CA GLY A 32 3.05 38.35 -2.41
C GLY A 32 3.01 39.88 -2.49
N PHE A 33 3.13 40.54 -1.34
CA PHE A 33 3.07 42.00 -1.23
C PHE A 33 4.27 42.76 -1.85
N GLY A 34 5.25 42.05 -2.44
CA GLY A 34 6.38 42.67 -3.15
C GLY A 34 7.36 43.44 -2.25
N ARG A 35 7.44 43.12 -0.95
CA ARG A 35 8.08 43.93 0.09
C ARG A 35 9.60 43.71 0.26
N GLY A 36 10.33 43.47 -0.84
CA GLY A 36 11.80 43.56 -0.83
C GLY A 36 12.58 42.26 -0.60
N GLY A 37 11.96 41.07 -0.53
CA GLY A 37 12.71 39.79 -0.43
C GLY A 37 13.79 39.62 -1.50
N LYS A 38 13.50 40.04 -2.75
CA LYS A 38 14.51 40.11 -3.83
C LYS A 38 15.64 41.11 -3.56
N GLN A 39 15.35 42.26 -2.94
CA GLN A 39 16.35 43.27 -2.58
C GLN A 39 17.23 42.82 -1.39
N LEU A 40 16.71 41.93 -0.55
CA LEU A 40 17.42 41.31 0.58
C LEU A 40 18.20 40.03 0.19
N GLY A 41 18.10 39.59 -1.07
CA GLY A 41 18.73 38.36 -1.57
C GLY A 41 18.03 37.06 -1.14
N ILE A 42 16.80 37.15 -0.63
CA ILE A 42 16.02 36.02 -0.09
C ILE A 42 14.62 36.05 -0.74
N PRO A 43 14.51 35.65 -2.03
CA PRO A 43 13.21 35.61 -2.71
C PRO A 43 12.31 34.54 -2.11
N THR A 44 11.02 34.86 -1.91
CA THR A 44 10.02 33.93 -1.35
C THR A 44 8.90 33.62 -2.35
N ALA A 45 8.55 32.34 -2.45
CA ALA A 45 7.35 31.86 -3.12
C ALA A 45 6.18 31.92 -2.13
N ASN A 46 5.12 32.67 -2.48
CA ASN A 46 3.97 32.84 -1.60
C ASN A 46 2.91 31.78 -1.93
N LEU A 47 2.35 31.14 -0.90
CA LEU A 47 1.26 30.16 -1.04
C LEU A 47 -0.11 30.85 -1.02
N THR A 48 -1.12 30.18 -1.58
CA THR A 48 -2.51 30.67 -1.58
C THR A 48 -3.11 30.70 -0.16
N GLU A 49 -4.05 31.62 0.06
CA GLU A 49 -4.73 31.79 1.37
C GLU A 49 -5.42 30.49 1.82
N GLN A 50 -5.99 29.72 0.89
CA GLN A 50 -6.61 28.42 1.17
C GLN A 50 -5.62 27.41 1.76
N VAL A 51 -4.43 27.30 1.17
CA VAL A 51 -3.38 26.36 1.61
C VAL A 51 -2.78 26.80 2.95
N VAL A 52 -2.58 28.10 3.14
CA VAL A 52 -2.11 28.67 4.42
C VAL A 52 -3.08 28.34 5.55
N ASN A 53 -4.39 28.54 5.33
CA ASN A 53 -5.42 28.23 6.32
C ASN A 53 -5.47 26.73 6.63
N ALA A 54 -5.31 25.87 5.63
CA ALA A 54 -5.23 24.42 5.84
C ALA A 54 -4.00 24.03 6.67
N ALA A 55 -2.83 24.60 6.38
CA ALA A 55 -1.60 24.34 7.11
C ALA A 55 -1.70 24.71 8.60
N LEU A 56 -2.42 25.80 8.94
CA LEU A 56 -2.61 26.27 10.31
C LEU A 56 -3.48 25.34 11.18
N ASN A 57 -4.27 24.45 10.56
CA ASN A 57 -4.97 23.39 11.30
C ASN A 57 -4.01 22.32 11.82
N SER A 58 -2.84 22.19 11.18
CA SER A 58 -1.86 21.13 11.43
C SER A 58 -0.58 21.63 12.12
N ALA A 59 -0.24 22.91 11.96
CA ALA A 59 0.97 23.51 12.52
C ALA A 59 0.68 24.91 13.12
N PRO A 60 1.32 25.29 14.23
CA PRO A 60 1.22 26.65 14.76
C PRO A 60 1.87 27.68 13.83
N VAL A 61 1.72 28.96 14.15
CA VAL A 61 2.51 29.99 13.45
C VAL A 61 4.00 29.89 13.82
N GLY A 62 4.89 30.12 12.87
CA GLY A 62 6.34 30.04 13.09
C GLY A 62 7.16 29.84 11.83
N ILE A 63 8.44 29.49 12.05
CA ILE A 63 9.44 29.23 11.02
C ILE A 63 9.74 27.74 10.98
N TYR A 64 9.78 27.19 9.77
CA TYR A 64 9.86 25.78 9.48
C TYR A 64 10.99 25.46 8.51
N PHE A 65 11.49 24.23 8.57
CA PHE A 65 12.40 23.69 7.56
C PHE A 65 11.79 22.48 6.86
N GLY A 66 12.33 22.19 5.68
CA GLY A 66 11.92 21.03 4.91
C GLY A 66 12.44 21.11 3.49
N VAL A 67 11.70 20.49 2.59
CA VAL A 67 12.04 20.46 1.16
C VAL A 67 10.88 20.95 0.31
N SER A 68 11.21 21.44 -0.87
CA SER A 68 10.23 21.93 -1.84
C SER A 68 10.58 21.48 -3.24
N ARG A 69 9.57 21.42 -4.12
CA ARG A 69 9.72 21.10 -5.53
C ARG A 69 8.80 21.98 -6.37
N ILE A 70 9.37 22.63 -7.38
CA ILE A 70 8.60 23.28 -8.44
C ILE A 70 8.31 22.25 -9.52
N GLU A 71 7.04 22.11 -9.93
CA GLU A 71 6.63 21.04 -10.86
C GLU A 71 7.32 21.15 -12.23
N LYS A 72 7.62 22.39 -12.67
CA LYS A 72 8.40 22.65 -13.90
C LYS A 72 9.85 22.18 -13.84
N GLU A 73 10.51 22.30 -12.68
CA GLU A 73 11.92 21.86 -12.52
C GLU A 73 12.00 20.37 -12.16
N LYS A 74 10.98 19.83 -11.49
CA LYS A 74 10.94 18.47 -10.93
C LYS A 74 12.10 18.13 -9.98
N LYS A 75 12.86 19.13 -9.52
CA LYS A 75 13.98 18.97 -8.59
C LYS A 75 13.57 19.34 -7.18
N VAL A 76 13.90 18.47 -6.23
CA VAL A 76 13.68 18.72 -4.80
C VAL A 76 14.83 19.58 -4.30
N ARG A 77 14.49 20.66 -3.59
CA ARG A 77 15.42 21.68 -3.10
C ARG A 77 15.16 21.95 -1.61
N PRO A 78 16.18 22.29 -0.80
CA PRO A 78 15.99 22.59 0.60
C PRO A 78 15.19 23.89 0.70
N MET A 79 14.41 24.05 1.75
CA MET A 79 13.70 25.30 1.98
C MET A 79 13.68 25.70 3.44
N VAL A 80 13.36 26.97 3.66
CA VAL A 80 12.79 27.46 4.91
C VAL A 80 11.45 28.11 4.61
N MET A 81 10.51 27.99 5.54
CA MET A 81 9.16 28.53 5.37
C MET A 81 8.75 29.35 6.58
N SER A 82 8.23 30.54 6.33
CA SER A 82 7.47 31.32 7.32
C SER A 82 5.99 31.01 7.13
N LEU A 83 5.32 30.58 8.20
CA LEU A 83 3.88 30.36 8.23
C LEU A 83 3.32 31.17 9.39
N GLY A 84 2.68 32.30 9.10
CA GLY A 84 2.13 33.13 10.17
C GLY A 84 1.92 34.59 9.80
N TRP A 85 1.87 35.42 10.83
CA TRP A 85 1.72 36.87 10.71
C TRP A 85 3.10 37.45 10.58
N ASN A 86 3.48 38.03 9.45
CA ASN A 86 4.80 38.69 9.38
C ASN A 86 4.83 39.91 10.32
N PRO A 87 5.42 39.83 11.54
CA PRO A 87 5.22 40.84 12.58
C PRO A 87 5.97 42.13 12.23
N TYR A 88 7.15 41.96 11.63
CA TYR A 88 8.01 43.02 11.12
C TYR A 88 7.31 43.92 10.08
N PHE A 89 6.52 43.33 9.16
CA PHE A 89 5.80 44.07 8.12
C PHE A 89 4.33 44.38 8.46
N ARG A 90 3.85 44.05 9.67
CA ARG A 90 2.47 44.29 10.15
C ARG A 90 1.40 43.86 9.13
N ASN A 91 1.45 42.62 8.66
CA ASN A 91 0.45 42.10 7.71
C ASN A 91 -0.97 42.04 8.33
N GLU A 92 -1.99 42.43 7.56
CA GLU A 92 -3.41 42.28 7.93
C GLU A 92 -3.95 40.85 7.68
N LYS A 93 -3.18 40.01 6.99
CA LYS A 93 -3.53 38.62 6.64
C LYS A 93 -2.37 37.65 6.92
N LEU A 94 -2.70 36.43 7.32
CA LEU A 94 -1.77 35.31 7.45
C LEU A 94 -1.12 34.96 6.11
N SER A 95 0.18 34.67 6.12
CA SER A 95 0.96 34.35 4.92
C SER A 95 1.80 33.08 5.11
N GLY A 96 1.91 32.30 4.04
CA GLY A 96 2.87 31.20 3.92
C GLY A 96 3.92 31.57 2.87
N GLU A 97 5.14 31.82 3.30
CA GLU A 97 6.25 32.27 2.46
C GLU A 97 7.37 31.24 2.47
N VAL A 98 7.64 30.63 1.32
CA VAL A 98 8.67 29.59 1.15
C VAL A 98 9.89 30.21 0.49
N HIS A 99 11.01 30.22 1.19
CA HIS A 99 12.31 30.49 0.58
C HIS A 99 12.96 29.17 0.18
N ILE A 100 13.00 28.91 -1.12
CA ILE A 100 13.73 27.79 -1.69
C ILE A 100 15.22 28.15 -1.68
N ILE A 101 16.06 27.29 -1.11
CA ILE A 101 17.51 27.48 -1.00
C ILE A 101 18.14 27.14 -2.37
N HIS A 102 17.83 27.97 -3.35
CA HIS A 102 18.32 27.91 -4.71
C HIS A 102 18.23 29.30 -5.39
N ASN A 103 19.13 29.57 -6.33
CA ASN A 103 19.19 30.85 -7.04
C ASN A 103 18.48 30.76 -8.40
N TYR A 104 17.19 31.06 -8.43
CA TYR A 104 16.43 31.14 -9.68
C TYR A 104 16.71 32.45 -10.42
N GLN A 105 16.93 32.37 -11.73
CA GLN A 105 17.14 33.55 -12.59
C GLN A 105 15.84 34.22 -13.02
N GLU A 106 14.75 33.46 -13.06
CA GLU A 106 13.43 33.90 -13.50
C GLU A 106 12.37 33.65 -12.42
N ASP A 107 11.34 34.50 -12.41
CA ASP A 107 10.18 34.29 -11.56
C ASP A 107 9.31 33.14 -12.08
N PHE A 108 8.72 32.39 -11.15
CA PHE A 108 7.88 31.23 -11.43
C PHE A 108 6.47 31.38 -10.84
N TYR A 109 5.91 32.60 -10.92
CA TYR A 109 4.52 32.83 -10.52
C TYR A 109 3.56 32.04 -11.41
N GLY A 110 2.52 31.47 -10.80
CA GLY A 110 1.54 30.61 -11.47
C GLY A 110 1.99 29.15 -11.61
N GLU A 111 3.24 28.83 -11.27
CA GLU A 111 3.71 27.44 -11.23
C GLU A 111 3.23 26.74 -9.96
N GLU A 112 3.05 25.41 -10.04
CA GLU A 112 2.75 24.58 -8.88
C GLU A 112 4.02 24.34 -8.04
N ILE A 113 3.92 24.64 -6.75
CA ILE A 113 4.92 24.31 -5.73
C ILE A 113 4.38 23.23 -4.79
N LYS A 114 5.21 22.22 -4.55
CA LYS A 114 5.00 21.18 -3.54
C LYS A 114 5.98 21.40 -2.40
N VAL A 115 5.48 21.36 -1.18
CA VAL A 115 6.22 21.69 0.04
C VAL A 115 6.04 20.55 1.04
N LEU A 116 7.14 20.06 1.59
CA LEU A 116 7.13 19.06 2.65
C LEU A 116 7.85 19.66 3.86
N ILE A 117 7.08 19.98 4.90
CA ILE A 117 7.58 20.52 6.16
C ILE A 117 8.03 19.36 7.04
N LEU A 118 9.29 19.35 7.46
CA LEU A 118 9.88 18.26 8.24
C LEU A 118 10.09 18.59 9.70
N GLY A 119 10.03 19.87 10.06
CA GLY A 119 10.14 20.27 11.45
C GLY A 119 9.98 21.77 11.68
N TYR A 120 9.77 22.11 12.94
CA TYR A 120 9.65 23.47 13.43
C TYR A 120 11.02 23.99 13.87
N ILE A 121 11.44 25.14 13.34
CA ILE A 121 12.61 25.86 13.81
C ILE A 121 12.20 26.65 15.06
N ARG A 122 11.51 27.79 14.87
CA ARG A 122 11.31 28.77 15.94
C ARG A 122 10.01 29.57 15.76
N PRO A 123 9.52 30.27 16.81
CA PRO A 123 8.41 31.21 16.65
C PRO A 123 8.80 32.42 15.80
N GLU A 124 7.77 33.11 15.31
CA GLU A 124 7.91 34.42 14.65
C GLU A 124 8.51 35.44 15.64
N ARG A 125 9.31 36.37 15.13
CA ARG A 125 9.97 37.42 15.94
C ARG A 125 9.83 38.77 15.26
N ASP A 126 9.70 39.82 16.06
CA ASP A 126 9.86 41.20 15.64
C ASP A 126 11.35 41.56 15.59
N PHE A 127 11.78 42.23 14.51
CA PHE A 127 13.14 42.70 14.34
C PHE A 127 13.20 44.22 14.33
N VAL A 128 14.25 44.79 14.92
CA VAL A 128 14.42 46.25 15.04
C VAL A 128 14.99 46.85 13.75
N ASP A 129 15.82 46.09 13.03
CA ASP A 129 16.46 46.47 11.78
C ASP A 129 16.55 45.31 10.77
N ILE A 130 16.81 45.65 9.51
CA ILE A 130 16.86 44.72 8.38
C ILE A 130 18.04 43.75 8.50
N ASP A 131 19.18 44.20 9.01
CA ASP A 131 20.39 43.38 9.10
C ASP A 131 20.20 42.22 10.08
N THR A 132 19.50 42.46 11.19
CA THR A 132 19.13 41.44 12.17
C THR A 132 18.16 40.42 11.57
N LEU A 133 17.16 40.86 10.80
CA LEU A 133 16.24 39.97 10.08
C LEU A 133 16.99 39.07 9.09
N VAL A 134 17.88 39.64 8.27
CA VAL A 134 18.68 38.89 7.29
C VAL A 134 19.61 37.89 7.98
N SER A 135 20.24 38.28 9.10
CA SER A 135 21.09 37.40 9.90
C SER A 135 20.31 36.17 10.41
N GLU A 136 19.08 36.37 10.88
CA GLU A 136 18.23 35.30 11.40
C GLU A 136 17.76 34.35 10.29
N ILE A 137 17.35 34.87 9.13
CA ILE A 137 16.98 33.99 8.00
C ILE A 137 18.20 33.18 7.53
N LYS A 138 19.41 33.77 7.54
CA LYS A 138 20.63 33.01 7.25
C LYS A 138 20.86 31.88 8.25
N GLN A 139 20.56 32.09 9.54
CA GLN A 139 20.61 31.03 10.54
C GLN A 139 19.55 29.96 10.29
N ASP A 140 18.32 30.35 9.92
CA ASP A 140 17.25 29.42 9.54
C ASP A 140 17.69 28.54 8.35
N ILE A 141 18.33 29.13 7.33
CA ILE A 141 18.85 28.42 6.15
C ILE A 141 19.96 27.44 6.56
N GLN A 142 20.92 27.88 7.38
CA GLN A 142 22.00 27.02 7.86
C GLN A 142 21.48 25.87 8.73
N PHE A 143 20.46 26.12 9.54
CA PHE A 143 19.79 25.09 10.32
C PHE A 143 19.11 24.08 9.40
N SER A 144 18.33 24.53 8.40
CA SER A 144 17.66 23.66 7.43
C SER A 144 18.65 22.75 6.70
N LEU A 145 19.75 23.30 6.19
CA LEU A 145 20.79 22.52 5.50
C LEU A 145 21.39 21.44 6.41
N LYS A 146 21.78 21.79 7.65
CA LYS A 146 22.35 20.82 8.59
C LYS A 146 21.35 19.78 9.09
N ALA A 147 20.10 20.17 9.31
CA ALA A 147 19.04 19.27 9.74
C ALA A 147 18.77 18.20 8.67
N LEU A 148 18.81 18.58 7.39
CA LEU A 148 18.60 17.68 6.25
C LEU A 148 19.78 16.73 5.96
N GLU A 149 20.92 16.90 6.64
CA GLU A 149 22.09 15.99 6.60
C GLU A 149 22.04 14.91 7.70
N LEU A 150 21.11 15.03 8.66
CA LEU A 150 20.95 14.06 9.73
C LEU A 150 20.32 12.76 9.19
N PRO A 151 20.75 11.56 9.65
CA PRO A 151 20.29 10.28 9.10
C PRO A 151 18.76 10.10 9.03
N GLY A 152 18.02 10.56 10.04
CA GLY A 152 16.55 10.48 10.06
C GLY A 152 15.83 11.42 9.10
N TYR A 153 16.56 12.34 8.45
CA TYR A 153 16.05 13.34 7.53
C TYR A 153 16.59 13.17 6.10
N ASN A 154 17.68 12.40 5.91
CA ASN A 154 18.33 12.16 4.63
C ASN A 154 17.40 11.60 3.54
N PHE A 155 16.44 10.75 3.91
CA PHE A 155 15.44 10.23 2.97
C PHE A 155 14.69 11.33 2.20
N TYR A 156 14.47 12.48 2.84
CA TYR A 156 13.75 13.61 2.25
C TYR A 156 14.65 14.53 1.42
N SER A 157 15.98 14.44 1.60
CA SER A 157 16.98 15.23 0.89
C SER A 157 17.68 14.47 -0.25
N GLU A 158 17.66 13.13 -0.28
CA GLU A 158 18.35 12.32 -1.31
C GLU A 158 17.89 12.55 -2.77
N THR A 159 16.78 13.25 -2.99
CA THR A 159 16.36 13.73 -4.32
C THR A 159 17.11 14.99 -4.82
N MET A 160 18.15 15.45 -4.13
CA MET A 160 18.84 16.72 -4.42
C MET A 160 19.93 16.66 -5.51
N ASP A 161 20.43 15.48 -5.90
CA ASP A 161 21.58 15.44 -6.81
C ASP A 161 21.68 14.18 -7.71
N THR A 162 20.76 14.02 -8.66
CA THR A 162 20.88 13.04 -9.76
C THR A 162 21.91 13.45 -10.83
N SER A 163 22.77 14.44 -10.56
CA SER A 163 23.76 14.96 -11.52
C SER A 163 25.22 14.61 -11.20
N GLN A 164 25.57 14.09 -10.02
CA GLN A 164 27.00 13.83 -9.67
C GLN A 164 27.33 12.49 -8.99
N GLN A 165 26.37 11.62 -8.70
CA GLN A 165 26.66 10.26 -8.17
C GLN A 165 26.58 9.14 -9.23
N GLN A 166 26.85 9.47 -10.49
CA GLN A 166 26.79 8.52 -11.61
C GLN A 166 28.03 7.61 -11.73
N THR A 167 28.73 7.26 -10.65
CA THR A 167 29.94 6.40 -10.79
C THR A 167 30.25 5.41 -9.67
N LYS A 168 29.48 5.28 -8.58
CA LYS A 168 29.85 4.30 -7.52
C LYS A 168 28.77 3.44 -6.86
N ASN A 169 27.48 3.60 -7.15
CA ASN A 169 26.43 2.74 -6.59
C ASN A 169 25.57 2.03 -7.66
N GLU A 170 26.17 1.69 -8.82
CA GLU A 170 25.59 0.71 -9.75
C GLU A 170 25.81 -0.71 -9.21
N GLN A 171 25.16 -1.08 -8.10
CA GLN A 171 25.06 -2.50 -7.74
C GLN A 171 23.70 -2.95 -7.20
N ASN A 172 22.64 -2.13 -7.11
CA ASN A 172 21.32 -2.69 -6.75
C ASN A 172 20.06 -1.88 -7.16
N THR A 173 20.14 -1.01 -8.17
CA THR A 173 18.94 -0.51 -8.86
C THR A 173 18.81 -1.26 -10.18
N ASP A 174 17.87 -2.18 -10.26
CA ASP A 174 17.44 -2.76 -11.53
C ASP A 174 16.65 -1.71 -12.32
N MET A 175 17.41 -0.78 -12.93
CA MET A 175 16.93 0.33 -13.78
C MET A 175 16.26 -0.14 -15.08
N SER A 176 16.11 -1.45 -15.30
CA SER A 176 15.43 -1.99 -16.47
C SER A 176 13.89 -1.98 -16.32
N SER A 177 13.35 -1.90 -15.09
CA SER A 177 11.93 -2.14 -14.82
C SER A 177 11.06 -0.92 -14.49
N GLY A 178 11.66 0.23 -14.11
CA GLY A 178 10.91 1.41 -13.65
C GLY A 178 10.18 1.26 -12.29
N LEU A 179 10.29 0.09 -11.66
CA LEU A 179 9.65 -0.23 -10.38
C LEU A 179 10.53 0.22 -9.21
N ASN A 180 9.97 1.01 -8.28
CA ASN A 180 10.66 1.41 -7.06
C ASN A 180 10.45 0.35 -5.96
N LYS A 181 11.19 -0.76 -6.08
CA LYS A 181 11.10 -1.90 -5.13
C LYS A 181 11.28 -1.45 -3.67
N LYS A 182 12.18 -0.50 -3.41
CA LYS A 182 12.44 0.01 -2.05
C LYS A 182 11.22 0.71 -1.47
N SER A 183 10.61 1.66 -2.19
CA SER A 183 9.45 2.39 -1.65
C SER A 183 8.24 1.47 -1.45
N LEU A 184 8.06 0.47 -2.30
CA LEU A 184 7.02 -0.55 -2.13
C LEU A 184 7.28 -1.42 -0.89
N THR A 185 8.53 -1.83 -0.68
CA THR A 185 8.98 -2.59 0.50
C THR A 185 8.72 -1.80 1.77
N ASP A 186 9.16 -0.53 1.82
CA ASP A 186 8.97 0.36 2.95
C ASP A 186 7.47 0.55 3.27
N TYR A 187 6.63 0.66 2.24
CA TYR A 187 5.17 0.77 2.38
C TYR A 187 4.56 -0.49 3.01
N PHE A 188 4.92 -1.69 2.56
CA PHE A 188 4.41 -2.92 3.15
C PHE A 188 4.89 -3.11 4.60
N ILE A 189 6.16 -2.78 4.91
CA ILE A 189 6.66 -2.80 6.30
C ILE A 189 5.88 -1.81 7.17
N LEU A 190 5.61 -0.61 6.66
CA LEU A 190 4.81 0.39 7.36
C LEU A 190 3.41 -0.15 7.65
N CYS A 191 2.71 -0.69 6.64
CA CYS A 191 1.36 -1.22 6.78
C CYS A 191 1.25 -2.44 7.71
N MET A 192 2.31 -3.25 7.85
CA MET A 192 2.36 -4.32 8.86
C MET A 192 2.46 -3.79 10.28
N LYS A 193 3.09 -2.62 10.49
CA LYS A 193 3.29 -2.02 11.82
C LYS A 193 2.13 -1.09 12.19
N PHE A 194 1.68 -0.28 11.24
CA PHE A 194 0.69 0.77 11.43
C PHE A 194 -0.24 0.84 10.22
N LEU A 195 -1.54 0.85 10.48
CA LEU A 195 -2.54 1.08 9.45
C LEU A 195 -3.01 2.54 9.52
N PRO A 196 -3.13 3.24 8.38
CA PRO A 196 -3.76 4.56 8.33
C PRO A 196 -5.18 4.52 8.89
N SER A 197 -5.70 5.66 9.38
CA SER A 197 -7.05 5.76 9.95
C SER A 197 -8.15 5.27 9.01
N ASP A 198 -7.96 5.41 7.70
CA ASP A 198 -8.92 4.96 6.68
C ASP A 198 -9.08 3.44 6.63
N TYR A 199 -8.14 2.68 7.20
CA TYR A 199 -8.20 1.22 7.34
C TYR A 199 -8.80 0.77 8.68
N SER A 200 -9.26 1.69 9.53
CA SER A 200 -9.88 1.35 10.82
C SER A 200 -11.15 0.52 10.66
N ASN A 201 -11.88 0.65 9.54
CA ASN A 201 -13.02 -0.20 9.20
C ASN A 201 -12.61 -1.63 8.80
N LEU A 202 -11.33 -1.88 8.52
CA LEU A 202 -10.73 -3.18 8.18
C LEU A 202 -10.00 -3.80 9.37
N ASP A 203 -10.21 -3.29 10.59
CA ASP A 203 -9.59 -3.80 11.81
C ASP A 203 -9.89 -5.29 12.06
N SER A 204 -11.11 -5.72 11.70
CA SER A 204 -11.54 -7.12 11.81
C SER A 204 -10.95 -8.04 10.73
N THR A 205 -10.22 -7.51 9.75
CA THR A 205 -9.63 -8.26 8.62
C THR A 205 -8.10 -8.09 8.53
N ARG A 206 -7.44 -7.76 9.65
CA ARG A 206 -5.97 -7.63 9.75
C ARG A 206 -5.20 -8.82 9.19
N MET A 207 -5.70 -10.05 9.33
CA MET A 207 -5.09 -11.25 8.73
C MET A 207 -4.95 -11.14 7.20
N VAL A 208 -5.98 -10.58 6.55
CA VAL A 208 -6.01 -10.35 5.09
C VAL A 208 -5.07 -9.19 4.71
N LEU A 209 -5.01 -8.13 5.51
CA LEU A 209 -4.06 -7.03 5.28
C LEU A 209 -2.61 -7.49 5.43
N GLY A 210 -2.33 -8.32 6.44
CA GLY A 210 -1.05 -8.98 6.62
C GLY A 210 -0.67 -9.84 5.42
N HIS A 211 -1.66 -10.52 4.81
CA HIS A 211 -1.45 -11.29 3.59
C HIS A 211 -1.04 -10.43 2.39
N PHE A 212 -1.67 -9.28 2.19
CA PHE A 212 -1.24 -8.38 1.12
C PHE A 212 0.16 -7.80 1.37
N CYS A 213 0.54 -7.53 2.62
CA CYS A 213 1.87 -7.01 2.92
C CYS A 213 2.95 -8.09 2.76
N LEU A 214 2.77 -9.27 3.35
CA LEU A 214 3.73 -10.37 3.25
C LEU A 214 3.83 -10.88 1.81
N GLY A 215 2.70 -11.05 1.13
CA GLY A 215 2.67 -11.42 -0.29
C GLY A 215 3.32 -10.36 -1.17
N GLY A 216 3.15 -9.07 -0.86
CA GLY A 216 3.84 -7.98 -1.55
C GLY A 216 5.36 -8.03 -1.37
N LEU A 217 5.85 -8.28 -0.15
CA LEU A 217 7.28 -8.43 0.13
C LEU A 217 7.91 -9.65 -0.55
N ASP A 218 7.20 -10.77 -0.54
CA ASP A 218 7.58 -12.02 -1.21
C ASP A 218 7.62 -11.83 -2.74
N VAL A 219 6.56 -11.24 -3.32
CA VAL A 219 6.49 -10.88 -4.74
C VAL A 219 7.63 -9.96 -5.16
N LEU A 220 8.07 -9.04 -4.29
CA LEU A 220 9.21 -8.14 -4.55
C LEU A 220 10.58 -8.80 -4.34
N ASN A 221 10.61 -10.04 -3.82
CA ASN A 221 11.80 -10.74 -3.37
C ASN A 221 12.61 -9.92 -2.33
N THR A 222 11.90 -9.35 -1.35
CA THR A 222 12.50 -8.48 -0.32
C THR A 222 12.22 -8.98 1.10
N LEU A 223 11.42 -10.03 1.27
CA LEU A 223 11.00 -10.57 2.57
C LEU A 223 12.18 -10.77 3.53
N ASP A 224 13.21 -11.53 3.12
CA ASP A 224 14.37 -11.85 3.95
C ASP A 224 15.19 -10.63 4.38
N THR A 225 15.14 -9.55 3.58
CA THR A 225 15.82 -8.28 3.90
C THR A 225 14.93 -7.32 4.68
N ALA A 226 13.62 -7.45 4.55
CA ALA A 226 12.61 -6.57 5.12
C ALA A 226 12.25 -6.94 6.56
N ILE A 227 12.29 -8.23 6.90
CA ILE A 227 11.95 -8.74 8.23
C ILE A 227 13.08 -9.61 8.78
N SER A 228 13.40 -9.45 10.08
CA SER A 228 14.37 -10.30 10.74
C SER A 228 13.74 -11.66 11.11
N GLN A 229 14.57 -12.69 11.32
CA GLN A 229 14.10 -14.00 11.80
C GLN A 229 13.29 -13.90 13.11
N GLN A 230 13.63 -12.94 13.98
CA GLN A 230 12.85 -12.69 15.20
C GLN A 230 11.44 -12.21 14.84
N VAL A 231 11.31 -11.21 13.97
CA VAL A 231 10.01 -10.67 13.54
C VAL A 231 9.19 -11.75 12.81
N GLN A 232 9.84 -12.55 11.97
CA GLN A 232 9.22 -13.69 11.30
C GLN A 232 8.62 -14.67 12.32
N SER A 233 9.37 -15.06 13.37
CA SER A 233 8.86 -15.93 14.43
C SER A 233 7.69 -15.28 15.21
N GLU A 234 7.77 -13.98 15.48
CA GLU A 234 6.70 -13.24 16.16
C GLU A 234 5.42 -13.17 15.32
N LEU A 235 5.54 -13.03 14.00
CA LEU A 235 4.42 -13.06 13.05
C LEU A 235 3.78 -14.45 12.98
N ILE A 236 4.59 -15.52 12.90
CA ILE A 236 4.09 -16.90 12.95
C ILE A 236 3.29 -17.14 14.22
N ASP A 237 3.83 -16.74 15.38
CA ASP A 237 3.13 -16.89 16.66
C ASP A 237 1.85 -16.04 16.75
N TRP A 238 1.87 -14.83 16.19
CA TRP A 238 0.66 -14.02 16.08
C TRP A 238 -0.40 -14.71 15.21
N ILE A 239 -0.04 -15.27 14.05
CA ILE A 239 -0.99 -15.99 13.18
C ILE A 239 -1.62 -17.16 13.95
N TYR A 240 -0.81 -17.99 14.60
CA TYR A 240 -1.31 -19.13 15.37
C TYR A 240 -2.17 -18.72 16.57
N SER A 241 -1.92 -17.56 17.17
CA SER A 241 -2.78 -17.05 18.26
C SER A 241 -4.21 -16.73 17.81
N GLN A 242 -4.45 -16.61 16.50
CA GLN A 242 -5.78 -16.37 15.92
C GLN A 242 -6.53 -17.66 15.57
N GLN A 243 -5.91 -18.83 15.74
CA GLN A 243 -6.51 -20.11 15.39
C GLN A 243 -7.56 -20.54 16.43
N ILE A 244 -8.73 -20.92 15.92
CA ILE A 244 -9.79 -21.62 16.65
C ILE A 244 -9.66 -23.11 16.35
N THR A 245 -9.30 -23.87 17.37
CA THR A 245 -9.08 -25.32 17.31
C THR A 245 -10.30 -26.05 17.86
N SER A 246 -10.35 -27.37 17.66
CA SER A 246 -11.32 -28.27 18.30
C SER A 246 -11.39 -28.07 19.82
N GLU A 247 -10.27 -27.75 20.47
CA GLU A 247 -10.19 -27.54 21.92
C GLU A 247 -10.87 -26.24 22.40
N ASN A 248 -10.88 -25.20 21.57
CA ASN A 248 -11.37 -23.87 21.97
C ASN A 248 -12.62 -23.39 21.19
N CYS A 249 -13.16 -24.23 20.29
CA CYS A 249 -14.36 -23.96 19.50
C CYS A 249 -15.68 -24.07 20.28
N GLN A 250 -15.65 -24.45 21.56
CA GLN A 250 -16.83 -24.67 22.40
C GLN A 250 -17.80 -25.72 21.83
N GLY A 251 -17.26 -26.76 21.18
CA GLY A 251 -18.04 -27.84 20.57
C GLY A 251 -18.69 -27.49 19.22
N ARG A 252 -18.44 -26.29 18.67
CA ARG A 252 -18.92 -25.85 17.35
C ARG A 252 -17.80 -25.92 16.33
N ILE A 253 -17.63 -27.08 15.71
CA ILE A 253 -16.54 -27.33 14.75
C ILE A 253 -16.62 -26.40 13.54
N GLU A 254 -17.82 -25.96 13.15
CA GLU A 254 -18.04 -24.97 12.10
C GLU A 254 -17.39 -23.60 12.40
N ASN A 255 -16.99 -23.33 13.65
CA ASN A 255 -16.25 -22.13 14.03
C ASN A 255 -14.72 -22.28 13.91
N CYS A 256 -14.18 -23.48 13.62
CA CYS A 256 -12.75 -23.72 13.55
C CYS A 256 -12.10 -23.07 12.31
N GLY A 257 -10.80 -22.75 12.43
CA GLY A 257 -10.05 -21.98 11.43
C GLY A 257 -9.38 -20.76 12.03
N PHE A 258 -9.06 -19.75 11.24
CA PHE A 258 -8.43 -18.53 11.74
C PHE A 258 -9.40 -17.35 11.76
N ARG A 259 -9.24 -16.51 12.78
CA ARG A 259 -9.92 -15.23 12.88
C ARG A 259 -9.18 -14.17 12.08
N GLY A 260 -9.87 -13.10 11.71
CA GLY A 260 -9.25 -11.94 11.06
C GLY A 260 -8.33 -11.12 11.96
N GLY A 261 -8.43 -11.30 13.28
CA GLY A 261 -7.62 -10.61 14.30
C GLY A 261 -8.40 -9.55 15.08
N SER A 262 -8.15 -9.44 16.38
CA SER A 262 -8.70 -8.38 17.24
C SER A 262 -7.65 -7.34 17.69
N PHE A 263 -6.36 -7.62 17.45
CA PHE A 263 -5.23 -6.77 17.84
C PHE A 263 -3.91 -7.27 17.19
N ALA A 264 -2.97 -6.38 16.91
CA ALA A 264 -1.58 -6.73 16.56
C ALA A 264 -0.75 -6.75 17.86
N GLY A 265 -0.47 -7.94 18.40
CA GLY A 265 0.33 -8.10 19.63
C GLY A 265 0.12 -9.44 20.33
N LYS A 266 1.02 -9.81 21.26
CA LYS A 266 0.99 -11.07 22.02
C LYS A 266 -0.25 -11.15 22.93
N HIS A 267 -0.95 -12.29 22.83
CA HIS A 267 -1.93 -12.86 23.75
C HIS A 267 -2.72 -11.86 24.62
N ASP A 268 -3.98 -11.64 24.28
CA ASP A 268 -4.97 -11.43 25.34
C ASP A 268 -5.67 -12.77 25.64
N THR A 269 -5.29 -13.37 26.78
CA THR A 269 -5.94 -14.56 27.35
C THR A 269 -7.32 -14.25 27.92
N LEU A 270 -7.82 -13.00 27.82
CA LEU A 270 -9.08 -12.52 28.38
C LEU A 270 -10.22 -12.32 27.36
N TYR A 271 -10.27 -13.07 26.25
CA TYR A 271 -11.43 -13.01 25.36
C TYR A 271 -12.71 -13.56 26.04
N LYS A 272 -13.40 -12.69 26.78
CA LYS A 272 -14.60 -12.99 27.59
C LYS A 272 -15.89 -13.12 26.76
N PHE A 273 -15.86 -12.85 25.46
CA PHE A 273 -17.07 -12.88 24.61
C PHE A 273 -17.26 -14.25 23.93
N LYS A 274 -18.05 -15.11 24.59
CA LYS A 274 -18.36 -16.49 24.15
C LYS A 274 -19.09 -16.58 22.80
N PHE A 275 -19.77 -15.51 22.37
CA PHE A 275 -20.56 -15.47 21.13
C PHE A 275 -19.81 -14.96 19.89
N ALA A 276 -18.63 -14.36 20.04
CA ALA A 276 -17.85 -13.76 18.96
C ALA A 276 -16.62 -14.60 18.55
N ASN A 277 -16.55 -15.86 18.97
CA ASN A 277 -15.42 -16.75 18.69
C ASN A 277 -15.71 -17.62 17.46
N THR A 278 -15.58 -17.03 16.28
CA THR A 278 -15.88 -17.68 15.00
C THR A 278 -14.79 -17.36 13.97
N ALA A 279 -14.29 -18.38 13.28
CA ALA A 279 -13.33 -18.22 12.20
C ALA A 279 -14.01 -17.69 10.94
N ASN A 280 -13.21 -17.12 10.04
CA ASN A 280 -13.69 -16.67 8.74
C ASN A 280 -12.84 -17.31 7.64
N LEU A 281 -13.47 -17.83 6.59
CA LEU A 281 -12.77 -18.52 5.51
C LEU A 281 -11.68 -17.66 4.85
N ALA A 282 -11.92 -16.37 4.61
CA ALA A 282 -10.91 -15.49 4.03
C ALA A 282 -9.71 -15.29 4.97
N SER A 283 -9.95 -15.28 6.28
CA SER A 283 -8.89 -15.21 7.28
C SER A 283 -8.13 -16.53 7.41
N THR A 284 -8.81 -17.67 7.36
CA THR A 284 -8.18 -19.01 7.30
C THR A 284 -7.28 -19.14 6.07
N TYR A 285 -7.78 -18.77 4.89
CA TYR A 285 -6.99 -18.73 3.65
C TYR A 285 -5.75 -17.83 3.81
N SER A 286 -5.94 -16.61 4.30
CA SER A 286 -4.85 -15.64 4.46
C SER A 286 -3.81 -16.13 5.47
N ALA A 287 -4.25 -16.71 6.59
CA ALA A 287 -3.35 -17.27 7.61
C ALA A 287 -2.47 -18.40 7.04
N LEU A 288 -3.05 -19.35 6.32
CA LEU A 288 -2.29 -20.44 5.70
C LEU A 288 -1.30 -19.93 4.65
N CYS A 289 -1.71 -18.97 3.81
CA CYS A 289 -0.79 -18.34 2.85
C CYS A 289 0.34 -17.60 3.55
N ASN A 290 0.05 -16.87 4.64
CA ASN A 290 1.06 -16.14 5.40
C ASN A 290 2.05 -17.08 6.06
N LEU A 291 1.57 -18.18 6.65
CA LEU A 291 2.43 -19.21 7.22
C LEU A 291 3.34 -19.82 6.14
N ALA A 292 2.82 -20.09 4.94
CA ALA A 292 3.63 -20.60 3.82
C ALA A 292 4.69 -19.59 3.37
N ILE A 293 4.33 -18.31 3.21
CA ILE A 293 5.28 -17.23 2.85
C ILE A 293 6.38 -17.11 3.91
N LEU A 294 6.04 -17.28 5.19
CA LEU A 294 6.99 -17.24 6.31
C LEU A 294 7.75 -18.57 6.51
N GLY A 295 7.59 -19.55 5.62
CA GLY A 295 8.32 -20.82 5.67
C GLY A 295 7.91 -21.79 6.79
N ASP A 296 6.70 -21.65 7.34
CA ASP A 296 6.15 -22.55 8.35
C ASP A 296 5.74 -23.91 7.73
N ASP A 297 5.85 -24.98 8.50
CA ASP A 297 5.56 -26.36 8.06
C ASP A 297 4.11 -26.80 8.31
N PHE A 298 3.27 -25.90 8.81
CA PHE A 298 1.87 -26.12 9.19
C PHE A 298 1.67 -27.21 10.27
N SER A 299 2.71 -27.60 11.01
CA SER A 299 2.62 -28.64 12.05
C SER A 299 1.70 -28.26 13.22
N ARG A 300 1.52 -26.96 13.47
CA ARG A 300 0.64 -26.41 14.52
C ARG A 300 -0.79 -26.12 14.02
N VAL A 301 -1.10 -26.39 12.76
CA VAL A 301 -2.45 -26.20 12.18
C VAL A 301 -3.35 -27.36 12.60
N ASP A 302 -4.53 -27.06 13.15
CA ASP A 302 -5.58 -28.04 13.44
C ASP A 302 -6.34 -28.39 12.15
N ARG A 303 -5.65 -29.16 11.28
CA ARG A 303 -6.10 -29.50 9.93
C ARG A 303 -7.47 -30.17 9.95
N ASP A 304 -7.63 -31.20 10.77
CA ASP A 304 -8.86 -31.99 10.89
C ASP A 304 -10.08 -31.10 11.18
N SER A 305 -9.93 -30.13 12.09
CA SER A 305 -11.02 -29.25 12.47
C SER A 305 -11.34 -28.23 11.39
N ILE A 306 -10.33 -27.71 10.68
CA ILE A 306 -10.53 -26.82 9.52
C ILE A 306 -11.27 -27.54 8.40
N ILE A 307 -10.87 -28.77 8.06
CA ILE A 307 -11.50 -29.56 7.00
C ILE A 307 -12.94 -29.92 7.37
N LYS A 308 -13.19 -30.31 8.63
CA LYS A 308 -14.56 -30.51 9.11
C LYS A 308 -15.37 -29.21 9.07
N ALA A 309 -14.79 -28.07 9.41
CA ALA A 309 -15.47 -26.77 9.29
C ALA A 309 -15.87 -26.48 7.84
N LEU A 310 -14.98 -26.70 6.86
CA LEU A 310 -15.31 -26.55 5.44
C LEU A 310 -16.55 -27.37 5.04
N SER A 311 -16.62 -28.65 5.45
CA SER A 311 -17.79 -29.49 5.15
C SER A 311 -19.10 -28.97 5.73
N ARG A 312 -19.04 -28.19 6.83
CA ARG A 312 -20.22 -27.58 7.46
C ARG A 312 -20.61 -26.25 6.84
N LEU A 313 -19.68 -25.61 6.14
CA LEU A 313 -19.87 -24.31 5.49
C LEU A 313 -20.28 -24.43 4.03
N GLN A 314 -20.10 -25.60 3.40
CA GLN A 314 -20.61 -25.85 2.06
C GLN A 314 -22.14 -25.93 2.06
N LEU A 315 -22.76 -25.18 1.16
CA LEU A 315 -24.20 -25.13 0.95
C LEU A 315 -24.64 -26.21 -0.05
N GLU A 316 -25.94 -26.52 -0.06
CA GLU A 316 -26.53 -27.50 -0.99
C GLU A 316 -26.35 -27.12 -2.46
N ASN A 317 -26.22 -25.82 -2.76
CA ASN A 317 -25.97 -25.34 -4.11
C ASN A 317 -24.48 -25.42 -4.51
N GLY A 318 -23.59 -25.89 -3.62
CA GLY A 318 -22.16 -26.03 -3.86
C GLY A 318 -21.29 -24.83 -3.48
N CYS A 319 -21.90 -23.68 -3.16
CA CYS A 319 -21.17 -22.51 -2.65
C CYS A 319 -20.76 -22.69 -1.18
N PHE A 320 -19.98 -21.76 -0.63
CA PHE A 320 -19.55 -21.78 0.76
C PHE A 320 -19.98 -20.50 1.48
N LEU A 321 -20.33 -20.64 2.76
CA LEU A 321 -20.46 -19.52 3.68
C LEU A 321 -19.09 -19.06 4.19
N PRO A 322 -18.84 -17.74 4.34
CA PRO A 322 -17.61 -17.23 4.93
C PRO A 322 -17.42 -17.66 6.39
N SER A 323 -18.52 -17.79 7.12
CA SER A 323 -18.56 -18.21 8.51
C SER A 323 -19.99 -18.63 8.87
N PRO A 324 -20.18 -19.41 9.95
CA PRO A 324 -21.50 -19.83 10.41
C PRO A 324 -22.43 -18.65 10.70
N GLY A 325 -23.67 -18.72 10.21
CA GLY A 325 -24.71 -17.71 10.46
C GLY A 325 -24.63 -16.47 9.56
N GLU A 326 -23.66 -16.40 8.65
CA GLU A 326 -23.63 -15.39 7.58
C GLU A 326 -24.59 -15.76 6.45
N TYR A 327 -25.02 -14.75 5.70
CA TYR A 327 -25.94 -14.94 4.55
C TYR A 327 -25.26 -14.65 3.21
N GLN A 328 -24.14 -13.94 3.22
CA GLN A 328 -23.41 -13.64 1.99
C GLN A 328 -22.59 -14.87 1.60
N SER A 329 -22.96 -15.50 0.49
CA SER A 329 -22.17 -16.52 -0.17
C SER A 329 -21.94 -16.12 -1.62
N ASP A 330 -20.72 -16.31 -2.08
CA ASP A 330 -20.33 -16.10 -3.46
C ASP A 330 -19.13 -16.97 -3.79
N ILE A 331 -18.82 -17.06 -5.08
CA ILE A 331 -17.81 -17.96 -5.61
C ILE A 331 -16.38 -17.66 -5.10
N ARG A 332 -16.11 -16.51 -4.44
CA ARG A 332 -14.82 -16.29 -3.75
C ARG A 332 -14.61 -17.32 -2.65
N PHE A 333 -15.68 -17.72 -1.95
CA PHE A 333 -15.59 -18.71 -0.88
C PHE A 333 -15.39 -20.13 -1.42
N VAL A 334 -15.84 -20.41 -2.64
CA VAL A 334 -15.47 -21.65 -3.34
C VAL A 334 -13.97 -21.66 -3.64
N TYR A 335 -13.40 -20.55 -4.12
CA TYR A 335 -11.95 -20.45 -4.40
C TYR A 335 -11.15 -20.64 -3.13
N ILE A 336 -11.54 -19.92 -2.07
CA ILE A 336 -10.92 -20.01 -0.75
C ILE A 336 -10.98 -21.44 -0.20
N ALA A 337 -12.13 -22.12 -0.28
CA ALA A 337 -12.26 -23.50 0.18
C ALA A 337 -11.32 -24.45 -0.59
N CYS A 338 -11.26 -24.32 -1.92
CA CYS A 338 -10.34 -25.09 -2.75
C CYS A 338 -8.86 -24.86 -2.38
N VAL A 339 -8.44 -23.61 -2.17
CA VAL A 339 -7.06 -23.31 -1.78
C VAL A 339 -6.74 -23.84 -0.39
N ILE A 340 -7.65 -23.71 0.58
CA ILE A 340 -7.46 -24.29 1.92
C ILE A 340 -7.28 -25.81 1.81
N SER A 341 -8.15 -26.51 1.07
CA SER A 341 -8.02 -27.95 0.84
C SER A 341 -6.71 -28.33 0.14
N TYR A 342 -6.27 -27.54 -0.84
CA TYR A 342 -4.99 -27.73 -1.52
C TYR A 342 -3.80 -27.59 -0.55
N LEU A 343 -3.72 -26.48 0.18
CA LEU A 343 -2.64 -26.20 1.14
C LEU A 343 -2.57 -27.22 2.28
N LEU A 344 -3.73 -27.71 2.72
CA LEU A 344 -3.79 -28.72 3.77
C LEU A 344 -3.64 -30.16 3.25
N ASN A 345 -3.62 -30.33 1.93
CA ASN A 345 -3.61 -31.62 1.23
C ASN A 345 -4.76 -32.55 1.68
N ASP A 346 -5.95 -31.98 1.87
CA ASP A 346 -7.13 -32.72 2.27
C ASP A 346 -8.40 -32.11 1.64
N TRP A 347 -9.04 -32.90 0.79
CA TRP A 347 -10.25 -32.53 0.06
C TRP A 347 -11.52 -33.17 0.63
N SER A 348 -11.42 -33.94 1.71
CA SER A 348 -12.57 -34.66 2.30
C SER A 348 -13.66 -33.73 2.83
N GLY A 349 -13.33 -32.45 3.07
CA GLY A 349 -14.25 -31.40 3.49
C GLY A 349 -14.98 -30.66 2.36
N VAL A 350 -14.74 -31.01 1.09
CA VAL A 350 -15.31 -30.31 -0.08
C VAL A 350 -15.98 -31.31 -1.01
N ASP A 351 -17.29 -31.15 -1.21
CA ASP A 351 -17.99 -31.78 -2.33
C ASP A 351 -17.59 -31.07 -3.63
N LYS A 352 -16.60 -31.64 -4.32
CA LYS A 352 -16.04 -31.09 -5.56
C LYS A 352 -17.08 -30.97 -6.65
N LYS A 353 -17.99 -31.94 -6.75
CA LYS A 353 -18.99 -31.95 -7.81
C LYS A 353 -19.95 -30.78 -7.64
N LEU A 354 -20.48 -30.58 -6.44
CA LEU A 354 -21.35 -29.44 -6.15
C LEU A 354 -20.62 -28.11 -6.34
N ALA A 355 -19.36 -28.01 -5.90
CA ALA A 355 -18.55 -26.81 -6.11
C ALA A 355 -18.38 -26.47 -7.60
N VAL A 356 -18.08 -27.46 -8.43
CA VAL A 356 -17.97 -27.28 -9.90
C VAL A 356 -19.31 -26.92 -10.53
N ASP A 357 -20.40 -27.58 -10.12
CA ASP A 357 -21.75 -27.25 -10.60
C ASP A 357 -22.12 -25.80 -10.25
N TYR A 358 -21.72 -25.30 -9.07
CA TYR A 358 -21.89 -23.89 -8.70
C TYR A 358 -21.07 -22.96 -9.60
N ILE A 359 -19.80 -23.27 -9.86
CA ILE A 359 -18.95 -22.49 -10.78
C ILE A 359 -19.61 -22.41 -12.17
N LYS A 360 -20.09 -23.54 -12.70
CA LYS A 360 -20.81 -23.60 -13.98
C LYS A 360 -22.07 -22.72 -13.97
N SER A 361 -22.78 -22.66 -12.84
CA SER A 361 -23.96 -21.79 -12.69
C SER A 361 -23.64 -20.28 -12.64
N CYS A 362 -22.38 -19.91 -12.37
CA CYS A 362 -21.89 -18.53 -12.41
C CYS A 362 -21.35 -18.13 -13.79
N MET A 363 -21.37 -19.02 -14.79
CA MET A 363 -21.00 -18.69 -16.16
C MET A 363 -22.07 -17.80 -16.80
N CYS A 364 -21.65 -16.69 -17.39
CA CYS A 364 -22.53 -15.76 -18.09
C CYS A 364 -22.48 -15.96 -19.62
N TYR A 365 -23.47 -15.41 -20.32
CA TYR A 365 -23.58 -15.49 -21.78
C TYR A 365 -22.39 -14.87 -22.52
N ASP A 366 -21.68 -13.92 -21.89
CA ASP A 366 -20.53 -13.20 -22.44
C ASP A 366 -19.20 -13.95 -22.24
N GLY A 367 -19.22 -15.15 -21.62
CA GLY A 367 -18.04 -15.95 -21.32
C GLY A 367 -17.37 -15.62 -19.99
N GLY A 368 -17.80 -14.57 -19.29
CA GLY A 368 -17.27 -14.22 -17.99
C GLY A 368 -17.90 -15.01 -16.85
N ILE A 369 -17.22 -15.02 -15.70
CA ILE A 369 -17.71 -15.63 -14.46
C ILE A 369 -18.25 -14.51 -13.57
N THR A 370 -19.44 -14.72 -13.00
CA THR A 370 -20.12 -13.77 -12.13
C THR A 370 -19.77 -14.02 -10.66
N GLN A 371 -20.03 -13.06 -9.77
CA GLN A 371 -19.84 -13.26 -8.33
C GLN A 371 -20.83 -14.29 -7.76
N SER A 372 -22.08 -14.25 -8.22
CA SER A 372 -23.12 -15.24 -7.94
C SER A 372 -23.96 -15.47 -9.19
N PRO A 373 -24.71 -16.59 -9.30
CA PRO A 373 -25.53 -16.87 -10.47
C PRO A 373 -26.44 -15.71 -10.86
N MET A 374 -26.62 -15.49 -12.16
CA MET A 374 -27.46 -14.43 -12.74
C MET A 374 -27.00 -12.99 -12.47
N GLN A 375 -25.73 -12.76 -12.16
CA GLN A 375 -25.15 -11.41 -12.01
C GLN A 375 -24.33 -10.98 -13.24
N GLU A 376 -23.74 -9.79 -13.17
CA GLU A 376 -22.79 -9.29 -14.18
C GLU A 376 -21.45 -10.03 -14.04
N SER A 377 -20.85 -10.40 -15.17
CA SER A 377 -19.52 -11.01 -15.22
C SER A 377 -18.46 -10.10 -14.62
N HIS A 378 -17.58 -10.65 -13.78
CA HIS A 378 -16.61 -9.88 -13.02
C HIS A 378 -15.25 -10.57 -12.94
N GLY A 379 -14.19 -9.79 -13.13
CA GLY A 379 -12.83 -10.28 -13.38
C GLY A 379 -12.07 -10.89 -12.21
N ASN A 380 -12.70 -11.27 -11.10
CA ASN A 380 -12.01 -11.71 -9.87
C ASN A 380 -11.88 -13.24 -9.72
N LEU A 381 -12.32 -14.07 -10.68
CA LEU A 381 -12.74 -15.43 -10.34
C LEU A 381 -12.39 -16.59 -11.30
N SER A 382 -11.65 -16.40 -12.39
CA SER A 382 -11.32 -17.53 -13.29
C SER A 382 -10.09 -18.36 -12.87
N LEU A 383 -9.75 -18.37 -11.57
CA LEU A 383 -8.53 -18.99 -11.02
C LEU A 383 -8.71 -20.45 -10.54
N MET A 384 -9.85 -21.11 -10.81
CA MET A 384 -10.31 -22.20 -9.93
C MET A 384 -9.97 -23.63 -10.36
N GLY A 385 -9.09 -23.86 -11.33
CA GLY A 385 -8.67 -25.22 -11.72
C GLY A 385 -9.80 -26.15 -12.25
N ALA A 386 -11.05 -25.68 -12.28
CA ALA A 386 -12.20 -26.32 -12.90
C ALA A 386 -12.42 -25.84 -14.34
N LEU A 387 -11.45 -25.11 -14.90
CA LEU A 387 -11.53 -24.55 -16.26
C LEU A 387 -11.62 -25.67 -17.31
N ASP A 388 -11.00 -26.83 -17.05
CA ASP A 388 -11.07 -28.01 -17.93
C ASP A 388 -12.49 -28.61 -18.02
N GLU A 389 -13.36 -28.30 -17.07
CA GLU A 389 -14.76 -28.73 -17.08
C GLU A 389 -15.72 -27.70 -17.68
N ILE A 390 -15.22 -26.56 -18.16
CA ILE A 390 -16.02 -25.52 -18.81
C ILE A 390 -16.08 -25.80 -20.31
N GLU A 391 -17.30 -26.02 -20.84
CA GLU A 391 -17.51 -26.41 -22.24
C GLU A 391 -17.07 -25.32 -23.26
N ASP A 392 -17.22 -24.04 -22.91
CA ASP A 392 -16.96 -22.88 -23.79
C ASP A 392 -15.70 -22.09 -23.36
N LEU A 393 -14.55 -22.77 -23.21
CA LEU A 393 -13.31 -22.13 -22.77
C LEU A 393 -12.86 -20.97 -23.68
N ASP A 394 -13.13 -21.06 -24.98
CA ASP A 394 -12.82 -20.00 -25.94
C ASP A 394 -13.54 -18.69 -25.62
N LYS A 395 -14.79 -18.75 -25.11
CA LYS A 395 -15.52 -17.54 -24.68
C LYS A 395 -14.91 -16.94 -23.42
N VAL A 396 -14.37 -17.76 -22.51
CA VAL A 396 -13.65 -17.27 -21.32
C VAL A 396 -12.39 -16.53 -21.74
N VAL A 397 -11.64 -17.09 -22.70
CA VAL A 397 -10.45 -16.45 -23.27
C VAL A 397 -10.84 -15.14 -23.94
N GLU A 398 -11.85 -15.14 -24.82
CA GLU A 398 -12.32 -13.93 -25.48
C GLU A 398 -12.76 -12.87 -24.47
N TRP A 399 -13.53 -13.26 -23.45
CA TRP A 399 -13.98 -12.36 -22.40
C TRP A 399 -12.79 -11.74 -21.65
N ALA A 400 -11.81 -12.55 -21.24
CA ALA A 400 -10.64 -12.10 -20.50
C ALA A 400 -9.74 -11.17 -21.32
N LEU A 401 -9.45 -11.52 -22.58
CA LEU A 401 -8.63 -10.69 -23.47
C LEU A 401 -9.32 -9.36 -23.81
N ASN A 402 -10.63 -9.35 -23.99
CA ASN A 402 -11.42 -8.13 -24.22
C ASN A 402 -11.59 -7.25 -22.96
N ARG A 403 -10.96 -7.59 -21.83
CA ARG A 403 -10.82 -6.68 -20.68
C ARG A 403 -9.60 -5.78 -20.78
N GLN A 404 -8.69 -6.08 -21.70
CA GLN A 404 -7.43 -5.37 -21.83
C GLN A 404 -7.54 -4.12 -22.69
N ASP A 405 -6.99 -3.02 -22.18
CA ASP A 405 -6.71 -1.78 -22.90
C ASP A 405 -5.33 -1.24 -22.44
N TYR A 406 -5.24 0.02 -21.99
CA TYR A 406 -4.10 0.50 -21.20
C TYR A 406 -4.23 0.03 -19.74
N GLY A 407 -4.04 -1.27 -19.52
CA GLY A 407 -4.35 -1.98 -18.27
C GLY A 407 -5.56 -2.91 -18.43
N TYR A 408 -6.27 -3.16 -17.33
CA TYR A 408 -7.47 -4.01 -17.34
C TYR A 408 -8.64 -3.36 -16.63
N CYS A 409 -9.84 -3.64 -17.15
CA CYS A 409 -11.09 -3.42 -16.44
C CYS A 409 -11.67 -4.75 -15.95
N GLY A 410 -12.38 -4.74 -14.82
CA GLY A 410 -12.99 -5.96 -14.28
C GLY A 410 -14.28 -6.37 -14.96
N ARG A 411 -14.88 -5.45 -15.71
CA ARG A 411 -16.23 -5.56 -16.27
C ARG A 411 -16.33 -4.72 -17.54
N ILE A 412 -17.22 -5.14 -18.43
CA ILE A 412 -17.47 -4.46 -19.70
C ILE A 412 -17.88 -3.00 -19.43
N ASN A 413 -17.25 -2.05 -20.13
CA ASN A 413 -17.50 -0.61 -20.01
C ASN A 413 -17.28 -0.02 -18.60
N LYS A 414 -16.40 -0.60 -17.78
CA LYS A 414 -15.98 -0.02 -16.50
C LYS A 414 -14.55 0.52 -16.57
N ASN A 415 -14.22 1.36 -15.58
CA ASN A 415 -12.89 1.93 -15.44
C ASN A 415 -11.84 0.85 -15.16
N ARG A 416 -10.61 1.19 -15.51
CA ARG A 416 -9.40 0.40 -15.23
C ARG A 416 -9.12 0.33 -13.73
N ASP A 417 -8.47 -0.74 -13.31
CA ASP A 417 -8.03 -0.94 -11.93
C ASP A 417 -6.78 -1.83 -11.94
N THR A 418 -5.75 -1.43 -11.20
CA THR A 418 -4.47 -2.17 -11.14
C THR A 418 -4.64 -3.61 -10.67
N CYS A 419 -5.61 -3.90 -9.79
CA CYS A 419 -5.80 -5.26 -9.28
C CYS A 419 -6.23 -6.26 -10.37
N TYR A 420 -6.86 -5.81 -11.47
CA TYR A 420 -7.22 -6.72 -12.57
C TYR A 420 -6.01 -7.17 -13.39
N GLY A 421 -4.84 -6.54 -13.24
CA GLY A 421 -3.59 -7.10 -13.76
C GLY A 421 -3.24 -8.46 -13.15
N PHE A 422 -3.60 -8.68 -11.89
CA PHE A 422 -3.55 -10.00 -11.26
C PHE A 422 -4.77 -10.82 -11.66
N TRP A 423 -5.99 -10.32 -11.43
CA TRP A 423 -7.17 -11.16 -11.55
C TRP A 423 -7.51 -11.60 -12.98
N ILE A 424 -7.36 -10.72 -13.98
CA ILE A 424 -7.55 -11.08 -15.40
C ILE A 424 -6.27 -11.67 -15.99
N GLY A 425 -5.11 -11.09 -15.66
CA GLY A 425 -3.82 -11.57 -16.17
C GLY A 425 -3.53 -13.03 -15.79
N SER A 426 -3.94 -13.45 -14.59
CA SER A 426 -3.81 -14.84 -14.14
C SER A 426 -4.69 -15.81 -14.93
N ILE A 427 -5.86 -15.40 -15.43
CA ILE A 427 -6.69 -16.20 -16.34
C ILE A 427 -5.91 -16.50 -17.60
N ALA A 428 -5.33 -15.47 -18.21
CA ALA A 428 -4.54 -15.62 -19.42
C ALA A 428 -3.29 -16.49 -19.19
N LYS A 429 -2.72 -16.47 -17.98
CA LYS A 429 -1.62 -17.34 -17.57
C LYS A 429 -2.04 -18.79 -17.38
N ILE A 430 -3.15 -19.05 -16.69
CA ILE A 430 -3.66 -20.42 -16.46
C ILE A 430 -4.07 -21.08 -17.77
N LEU A 431 -4.70 -20.32 -18.67
CA LEU A 431 -5.14 -20.81 -19.97
C LEU A 431 -4.04 -20.86 -21.04
N ASP A 432 -2.79 -20.54 -20.69
CA ASP A 432 -1.63 -20.47 -21.60
C ASP A 432 -1.86 -19.59 -22.86
N VAL A 433 -2.54 -18.45 -22.66
CA VAL A 433 -2.87 -17.46 -23.70
C VAL A 433 -2.17 -16.12 -23.50
N MET A 434 -1.15 -16.06 -22.64
CA MET A 434 -0.35 -14.84 -22.37
C MET A 434 0.31 -14.22 -23.63
N ARG A 435 0.48 -15.00 -24.70
CA ARG A 435 0.97 -14.52 -26.01
C ARG A 435 0.02 -13.51 -26.69
N PHE A 436 -1.25 -13.49 -26.29
CA PHE A 436 -2.26 -12.55 -26.79
C PHE A 436 -2.44 -11.33 -25.88
N VAL A 437 -1.74 -11.28 -24.75
CA VAL A 437 -1.80 -10.18 -23.79
C VAL A 437 -0.71 -9.17 -24.09
N ASP A 438 -1.09 -7.89 -24.16
CA ASP A 438 -0.15 -6.77 -24.24
C ASP A 438 0.50 -6.51 -22.86
N GLN A 439 1.61 -7.20 -22.60
CA GLN A 439 2.27 -7.15 -21.30
C GLN A 439 2.89 -5.77 -21.03
N GLU A 440 3.37 -5.07 -22.07
CA GLU A 440 4.03 -3.77 -21.94
C GLU A 440 3.05 -2.69 -21.49
N ASN A 441 1.84 -2.66 -22.07
CA ASN A 441 0.80 -1.72 -21.64
C ASN A 441 0.32 -2.00 -20.21
N ASN A 442 0.21 -3.27 -19.81
CA ASN A 442 -0.16 -3.60 -18.43
C ASN A 442 0.90 -3.16 -17.42
N ILE A 443 2.18 -3.39 -17.75
CA ILE A 443 3.31 -2.95 -16.94
C ILE A 443 3.31 -1.42 -16.83
N SER A 444 3.18 -0.72 -17.96
CA SER A 444 3.15 0.74 -18.01
C SER A 444 2.01 1.33 -17.19
N PHE A 445 0.81 0.73 -17.25
CA PHE A 445 -0.32 1.13 -16.43
C PHE A 445 -0.05 0.91 -14.94
N ALA A 446 0.44 -0.26 -14.54
CA ALA A 446 0.73 -0.55 -13.13
C ALA A 446 1.83 0.37 -12.56
N LEU A 447 2.89 0.63 -13.33
CA LEU A 447 3.95 1.57 -12.96
C LEU A 447 3.43 3.01 -12.85
N SER A 448 2.48 3.42 -13.70
CA SER A 448 1.85 4.74 -13.61
C SER A 448 0.99 4.93 -12.35
N CYS A 449 0.65 3.84 -11.66
CA CYS A 449 -0.07 3.84 -10.39
C CYS A 449 0.85 3.71 -9.17
N GLN A 450 2.16 3.58 -9.37
CA GLN A 450 3.12 3.64 -8.28
C GLN A 450 3.15 5.05 -7.70
N THR A 451 3.13 5.15 -6.37
CA THR A 451 3.14 6.45 -5.70
C THR A 451 4.53 6.83 -5.19
N SER A 452 4.76 8.13 -4.98
CA SER A 452 6.04 8.65 -4.48
C SER A 452 6.32 8.29 -3.02
N TYR A 453 5.29 7.94 -2.24
CA TYR A 453 5.39 7.57 -0.83
C TYR A 453 5.34 6.03 -0.63
N GLY A 454 5.37 5.26 -1.71
CA GLY A 454 5.28 3.80 -1.68
C GLY A 454 3.86 3.26 -1.85
N GLY A 455 3.75 1.98 -2.20
CA GLY A 455 2.49 1.34 -2.59
C GLY A 455 2.05 1.64 -4.03
N ILE A 456 1.04 0.89 -4.46
CA ILE A 456 0.40 1.01 -5.78
C ILE A 456 -1.06 1.41 -5.56
N SER A 457 -1.54 2.42 -6.29
CA SER A 457 -2.93 2.85 -6.27
C SER A 457 -3.78 2.07 -7.26
N LYS A 458 -5.11 2.18 -7.12
CA LYS A 458 -6.07 1.63 -8.08
C LYS A 458 -5.90 2.21 -9.48
N GLU A 459 -5.66 3.51 -9.56
CA GLU A 459 -5.52 4.28 -10.78
C GLU A 459 -4.49 5.41 -10.58
N PRO A 460 -3.93 5.99 -11.66
CA PRO A 460 -2.90 7.00 -11.54
C PRO A 460 -3.36 8.21 -10.73
N LYS A 461 -2.46 8.75 -9.88
CA LYS A 461 -2.71 9.91 -9.02
C LYS A 461 -3.73 9.70 -7.89
N SER A 462 -4.06 8.46 -7.55
CA SER A 462 -4.87 8.13 -6.37
C SER A 462 -4.00 7.65 -5.20
N PHE A 463 -4.60 7.55 -4.01
CA PHE A 463 -3.92 7.02 -2.83
C PHE A 463 -3.57 5.52 -3.00
N PRO A 464 -2.43 5.08 -2.46
CA PRO A 464 -2.05 3.68 -2.50
C PRO A 464 -3.00 2.84 -1.65
N VAL A 465 -3.24 1.61 -2.10
CA VAL A 465 -4.07 0.64 -1.40
C VAL A 465 -3.20 -0.50 -0.88
N VAL A 466 -3.53 -1.02 0.30
CA VAL A 466 -2.89 -2.22 0.87
C VAL A 466 -3.47 -3.44 0.17
N ASN A 467 -3.06 -3.65 -1.08
CA ASN A 467 -3.38 -4.83 -1.87
C ASN A 467 -2.18 -5.23 -2.72
N ILE A 468 -2.25 -6.42 -3.30
CA ILE A 468 -1.31 -6.84 -4.33
C ILE A 468 -1.80 -6.24 -5.65
N GLY A 469 -1.55 -4.94 -5.85
CA GLY A 469 -1.69 -4.26 -7.14
C GLY A 469 -0.56 -4.59 -8.12
N ILE A 470 0.39 -5.44 -7.70
CA ILE A 470 1.51 -5.86 -8.53
C ILE A 470 0.99 -6.86 -9.55
N SER A 471 0.83 -6.39 -10.79
CA SER A 471 0.43 -7.22 -11.93
C SER A 471 1.38 -8.40 -12.10
N SER A 472 0.85 -9.58 -12.47
CA SER A 472 1.63 -10.76 -12.85
C SER A 472 2.65 -10.47 -13.96
N SER A 473 2.44 -9.41 -14.76
CA SER A 473 3.38 -8.94 -15.78
C SER A 473 4.59 -8.18 -15.21
N LEU A 474 4.48 -7.53 -14.04
CA LEU A 474 5.61 -6.86 -13.38
C LEU A 474 6.64 -7.85 -12.82
N LEU A 475 6.25 -9.11 -12.65
CA LEU A 475 7.14 -10.21 -12.24
C LEU A 475 8.13 -10.60 -13.36
N LYS A 476 7.81 -10.31 -14.61
CA LYS A 476 8.59 -10.77 -15.78
C LYS A 476 9.87 -9.95 -16.06
N ASN A 477 9.97 -8.72 -15.56
CA ASN A 477 11.07 -7.79 -15.85
C ASN A 477 12.07 -7.66 -14.69
N GLY A 478 12.52 -8.79 -14.11
CA GLY A 478 13.56 -8.77 -13.05
C GLY A 478 13.17 -9.48 -11.75
N ILE A 479 12.16 -10.36 -11.81
CA ILE A 479 11.89 -11.37 -10.78
C ILE A 479 11.70 -12.70 -11.52
N GLU A 480 12.70 -13.06 -12.33
CA GLU A 480 12.86 -14.45 -12.78
C GLU A 480 12.96 -15.30 -11.52
N GLU A 481 12.00 -16.19 -11.32
CA GLU A 481 11.85 -17.03 -10.12
C GLU A 481 11.36 -16.30 -8.87
N THR A 482 10.17 -15.68 -8.91
CA THR A 482 9.34 -15.66 -7.69
C THR A 482 8.62 -16.99 -7.60
N PRO A 483 8.87 -17.80 -6.56
CA PRO A 483 7.98 -18.89 -6.25
C PRO A 483 6.67 -18.24 -5.80
N LEU A 484 5.70 -18.17 -6.70
CA LEU A 484 4.41 -18.74 -6.29
C LEU A 484 4.67 -20.25 -6.08
N SER A 485 5.48 -20.62 -5.07
CA SER A 485 5.88 -22.01 -4.74
C SER A 485 4.67 -22.85 -4.41
N ILE A 486 3.56 -22.20 -4.07
CA ILE A 486 2.25 -22.80 -3.86
C ILE A 486 1.61 -23.24 -5.20
N PHE A 487 1.96 -22.62 -6.33
CA PHE A 487 1.32 -22.90 -7.64
C PHE A 487 2.29 -23.40 -8.73
N SER A 488 3.61 -23.42 -8.50
CA SER A 488 4.61 -23.84 -9.50
C SER A 488 4.89 -25.34 -9.56
N SER A 489 4.21 -26.17 -8.76
CA SER A 489 4.39 -27.64 -8.75
C SER A 489 3.40 -28.42 -9.64
N THR A 490 2.81 -27.79 -10.66
CA THR A 490 1.85 -28.44 -11.57
C THR A 490 2.48 -29.32 -12.66
N SER A 491 3.73 -29.78 -12.52
CA SER A 491 4.30 -30.74 -13.45
C SER A 491 5.15 -31.81 -12.76
N SER A 492 4.56 -32.67 -11.93
CA SER A 492 5.04 -34.05 -11.66
C SER A 492 4.32 -34.77 -10.50
N ALA A 493 3.01 -34.59 -10.33
CA ALA A 493 2.20 -35.55 -9.58
C ALA A 493 1.37 -36.37 -10.57
N GLU A 494 1.59 -37.66 -10.56
CA GLU A 494 1.29 -38.66 -11.58
C GLU A 494 -0.20 -38.92 -11.84
N LYS A 495 -0.46 -39.41 -13.06
CA LYS A 495 -1.53 -40.31 -13.52
C LYS A 495 -2.63 -40.75 -12.55
#